data_AF-A0A5D8QGU7-F1
#
_entry.id   AF-A0A5D8QGU7-F1
#
_cell.length_a   1.000
_cell.length_b   1.000
_cell.length_c   1.000
_cell.angle_alpha   90.00
_cell.angle_beta   90.00
_cell.angle_gamma   90.00
#
_symmetry.space_group_name_H-M   'P 1'
#
loop_
_entity.id
_entity.type
_entity.pdbx_description
1 polymer ?
#
loop_
_entity_poly.entity_id
_entity_poly.type
_entity_poly.pdbx_seq_one_letter_code
_entity_poly.pdbx_strand_id
1 'polypeptide(L)'
;MKIETYYMCPVCTKEYWTQSEAIECRNSHPVVKKQIYYCEACGQGWNPDAIWGPKGAADRARKCEQEHRDKGEFEEVSIRTFFLSGGRHGRYYEP
;
A
#
# COMPACT_ATOMS: atom_id res chain seq x y z
N MET A 1 -27.19 33.95 -14.78
CA MET A 1 -26.22 32.96 -14.25
C MET A 1 -26.97 31.66 -14.05
N LYS A 2 -26.48 30.54 -14.61
CA LYS A 2 -27.04 29.20 -14.39
C LYS A 2 -26.06 28.44 -13.50
N ILE A 3 -26.55 27.84 -12.42
CA ILE A 3 -25.77 26.96 -11.55
C ILE A 3 -26.32 25.54 -11.78
N GLU A 4 -25.43 24.61 -12.12
CA GLU A 4 -25.74 23.19 -12.20
C GLU A 4 -24.98 22.48 -11.09
N THR A 5 -25.64 21.53 -10.43
CA THR A 5 -25.07 20.76 -9.33
C THR A 5 -25.04 19.30 -9.73
N TYR A 6 -23.89 18.67 -9.52
CA TYR A 6 -23.61 17.28 -9.85
C TYR A 6 -23.04 16.56 -8.63
N TYR A 7 -23.20 15.25 -8.60
CA TYR A 7 -22.68 14.37 -7.57
C TYR A 7 -21.54 13.53 -8.13
N MET A 8 -20.35 13.66 -7.57
CA MET A 8 -19.15 12.96 -8.02
C MET A 8 -18.89 11.71 -7.18
N CYS A 9 -18.61 10.58 -7.84
CA CYS A 9 -18.17 9.38 -7.15
C CYS A 9 -16.70 9.54 -6.68
N PRO A 10 -16.38 9.35 -5.39
CA PRO A 10 -15.02 9.54 -4.88
C PRO A 10 -14.04 8.44 -5.31
N VAL A 11 -14.53 7.33 -5.87
CA VAL A 11 -13.70 6.18 -6.26
C VAL A 11 -13.22 6.29 -7.70
N CYS A 12 -14.09 6.73 -8.62
CA CYS A 12 -13.80 6.79 -10.06
C CYS A 12 -13.98 8.18 -10.68
N THR A 13 -14.29 9.19 -9.86
CA THR A 13 -14.52 10.61 -10.23
C THR A 13 -15.59 10.85 -11.30
N LYS A 14 -16.41 9.83 -11.61
CA LYS A 14 -17.54 9.97 -12.52
C LYS A 14 -18.65 10.81 -11.87
N GLU A 15 -19.27 11.66 -12.68
CA GLU A 15 -20.31 12.59 -12.27
C GLU A 15 -21.72 12.05 -12.58
N TYR A 16 -22.67 12.39 -11.72
CA TYR A 16 -24.06 11.99 -11.78
C TYR A 16 -24.97 13.17 -11.48
N TRP A 17 -26.18 13.15 -12.01
CA TRP A 17 -27.15 14.22 -11.80
C TRP A 17 -27.91 14.07 -10.48
N THR A 18 -27.97 12.85 -9.95
CA THR A 18 -28.62 12.56 -8.68
C THR A 18 -27.67 11.92 -7.68
N GLN A 19 -27.95 12.15 -6.40
CA GLN A 19 -27.20 11.53 -5.30
C GLN A 19 -27.34 10.01 -5.31
N SER A 20 -28.53 9.48 -5.65
CA SER A 20 -28.80 8.04 -5.68
C SER A 20 -27.92 7.31 -6.70
N GLU A 21 -27.80 7.84 -7.93
CA GLU A 21 -26.93 7.26 -8.97
C GLU A 21 -25.45 7.27 -8.53
N ALA A 22 -24.99 8.35 -7.90
CA ALA A 22 -23.63 8.43 -7.37
C ALA A 22 -23.37 7.41 -6.24
N ILE A 23 -24.36 7.19 -5.36
CA ILE A 23 -24.28 6.19 -4.29
C ILE A 23 -24.30 4.77 -4.85
N GLU A 24 -25.18 4.47 -5.81
CA GLU A 24 -25.23 3.18 -6.49
C GLU A 24 -23.90 2.86 -7.18
N CYS A 25 -23.34 3.82 -7.92
CA CYS A 25 -22.00 3.70 -8.50
C CYS A 25 -20.95 3.42 -7.42
N ARG A 26 -20.91 4.22 -6.35
CA ARG A 26 -19.94 4.05 -5.26
C ARG A 26 -20.01 2.63 -4.68
N ASN A 27 -21.21 2.12 -4.44
CA ASN A 27 -21.44 0.81 -3.84
C ASN A 27 -21.18 -0.36 -4.81
N SER A 28 -21.20 -0.10 -6.12
CA SER A 28 -20.92 -1.12 -7.14
C SER A 28 -19.42 -1.42 -7.33
N HIS A 29 -18.54 -0.56 -6.82
CA HIS A 29 -17.11 -0.78 -6.96
C HIS A 29 -16.67 -2.00 -6.14
N PRO A 30 -16.04 -3.01 -6.78
CA PRO A 30 -15.58 -4.19 -6.07
C PRO A 30 -14.40 -3.84 -5.14
N VAL A 31 -14.35 -4.49 -3.98
CA VAL A 31 -13.16 -4.48 -3.13
C VAL A 31 -12.10 -5.35 -3.79
N VAL A 32 -10.99 -4.74 -4.21
CA VAL A 32 -9.85 -5.45 -4.80
C VAL A 32 -8.81 -5.70 -3.70
N LYS A 33 -8.50 -6.97 -3.44
CA LYS A 33 -7.38 -7.35 -2.57
C LYS A 33 -6.08 -7.02 -3.29
N LYS A 34 -5.26 -6.14 -2.72
CA LYS A 34 -3.87 -5.95 -3.13
C LYS A 34 -2.96 -6.60 -2.10
N GLN A 35 -1.99 -7.36 -2.58
CA GLN A 35 -0.95 -7.93 -1.73
C GLN A 35 0.36 -7.24 -2.11
N ILE A 36 1.12 -6.77 -1.12
CA ILE A 36 2.46 -6.24 -1.33
C ILE A 36 3.38 -7.02 -0.39
N TYR A 37 4.54 -7.42 -0.89
CA TYR A 37 5.55 -8.10 -0.10
C TYR A 37 6.52 -7.04 0.40
N TYR A 38 6.61 -6.85 1.71
CA TYR A 38 7.48 -5.83 2.29
C TYR A 38 8.76 -6.43 2.86
N CYS A 39 9.85 -5.67 2.84
CA CYS A 39 11.03 -5.94 3.65
C CYS A 39 10.73 -5.52 5.09
N GLU A 40 10.89 -6.43 6.05
CA GLU A 40 10.64 -6.13 7.46
C GLU A 40 11.60 -5.09 8.05
N ALA A 41 12.79 -4.91 7.47
CA ALA A 41 13.76 -3.92 7.97
C ALA A 41 13.44 -2.51 7.48
N CYS A 42 13.38 -2.29 6.16
CA CYS A 42 13.30 -0.95 5.58
C CYS A 42 11.91 -0.56 5.07
N GLY A 43 10.93 -1.47 5.11
CA GLY A 43 9.57 -1.21 4.65
C GLY A 43 9.41 -1.09 3.14
N GLN A 44 10.46 -1.38 2.36
CA GLN A 44 10.36 -1.40 0.90
C GLN A 44 9.37 -2.49 0.44
N GLY A 45 8.50 -2.17 -0.50
CA GLY A 45 7.42 -3.06 -0.96
C GLY A 45 7.54 -3.48 -2.42
N TRP A 46 7.18 -4.73 -2.73
CA TRP A 46 7.12 -5.28 -4.09
C TRP A 46 5.73 -5.78 -4.44
N ASN A 47 5.18 -5.26 -5.55
CA ASN A 47 3.88 -5.62 -6.07
C ASN A 47 3.95 -6.94 -6.87
N PRO A 48 3.20 -7.99 -6.49
CA PRO A 48 3.11 -9.25 -7.23
C PRO A 48 2.39 -9.12 -8.58
N ASP A 49 1.56 -8.09 -8.78
CA ASP A 49 0.88 -7.83 -10.05
C ASP A 49 1.83 -7.19 -11.10
N ALA A 50 3.07 -6.86 -10.71
CA ALA A 50 4.10 -6.43 -11.63
C ALA A 50 4.74 -7.63 -12.38
N ILE A 51 5.80 -7.37 -13.16
CA ILE A 51 6.48 -8.38 -14.00
C ILE A 51 7.08 -9.60 -13.26
N TRP A 52 7.05 -9.60 -11.93
CA TRP A 52 7.73 -10.57 -11.07
C TRP A 52 6.83 -11.71 -10.59
N GLY A 53 5.51 -11.50 -10.60
CA GLY A 53 4.56 -12.41 -9.96
C GLY A 53 4.73 -12.50 -8.43
N PRO A 54 3.91 -13.31 -7.75
CA PRO A 54 3.98 -13.50 -6.30
C PRO A 54 5.33 -14.01 -5.79
N LYS A 55 5.90 -15.01 -6.48
CA LYS A 55 7.19 -15.59 -6.10
C LYS A 55 8.33 -14.57 -6.26
N GLY A 56 8.38 -13.86 -7.39
CA GLY A 56 9.43 -12.88 -7.64
C GLY A 56 9.33 -11.62 -6.78
N ALA A 57 8.12 -11.23 -6.35
CA ALA A 57 7.96 -10.17 -5.34
C ALA A 57 8.46 -10.64 -3.96
N ALA A 58 8.12 -11.86 -3.55
CA ALA A 58 8.58 -12.44 -2.29
C ALA A 58 10.11 -12.66 -2.26
N ASP A 59 10.70 -13.15 -3.34
CA ASP A 59 12.16 -13.35 -3.46
C ASP A 59 12.92 -12.03 -3.32
N ARG A 60 12.37 -10.92 -3.85
CA ARG A 60 12.97 -9.59 -3.68
C ARG A 60 12.90 -9.07 -2.26
N ALA A 61 11.74 -9.20 -1.61
CA ALA A 61 11.60 -8.82 -0.21
C ALA A 61 12.62 -9.57 0.66
N ARG A 62 12.70 -10.89 0.49
CA ARG A 62 13.68 -11.73 1.20
C ARG A 62 15.13 -11.32 0.91
N LYS A 63 15.46 -11.05 -0.35
CA LYS A 63 16.81 -10.61 -0.73
C LYS A 63 17.17 -9.28 -0.07
N CYS A 64 16.27 -8.30 -0.09
CA CYS A 64 16.48 -7.01 0.55
C CYS A 64 16.68 -7.16 2.06
N GLU A 65 15.89 -8.00 2.72
CA GLU A 65 16.10 -8.29 4.14
C GLU A 65 17.46 -8.94 4.40
N GLN A 66 17.87 -9.90 3.58
CA GLN A 66 19.16 -10.57 3.72
C GLN A 66 20.30 -9.56 3.57
N GLU A 67 20.23 -8.63 2.61
CA GLU A 67 21.23 -7.58 2.44
C GLU A 67 21.38 -6.70 3.69
N HIS A 68 20.30 -6.39 4.41
CA HIS A 68 20.38 -5.68 5.68
C HIS A 68 20.99 -6.54 6.80
N ARG A 69 20.70 -7.85 6.83
CA ARG A 69 21.32 -8.77 7.79
C ARG A 69 22.82 -8.92 7.54
N ASP A 70 23.22 -9.06 6.29
CA ASP A 70 24.62 -9.21 5.89
C ASP A 70 25.46 -7.97 6.23
N LYS A 71 24.84 -6.79 6.21
CA LYS A 71 25.46 -5.52 6.65
C LYS A 71 25.46 -5.33 8.18
N GLY A 72 24.74 -6.16 8.93
CA GLY A 72 24.55 -5.99 10.37
C GLY A 72 23.68 -4.79 10.74
N GLU A 73 22.97 -4.18 9.79
CA GLU A 73 22.16 -2.96 10.00
C GLU A 73 20.66 -3.25 10.18
N PHE A 74 20.26 -4.52 10.19
CA PHE A 74 18.85 -4.92 10.15
C PHE A 74 18.00 -4.31 11.27
N GLU A 75 18.42 -4.44 12.53
CA GLU A 75 17.65 -3.95 13.68
C GLU A 75 17.60 -2.42 13.71
N GLU A 76 18.73 -1.75 13.49
CA GLU A 76 18.79 -0.28 13.45
C GLU A 76 17.86 0.28 12.37
N VAL A 77 17.90 -0.28 11.16
CA VAL A 77 17.04 0.13 10.05
C VAL A 77 15.57 -0.19 10.36
N SER A 78 15.29 -1.33 10.99
CA SER A 78 13.94 -1.74 11.40
C SER A 78 13.32 -0.78 12.42
N ILE A 79 14.08 -0.43 13.46
CA ILE A 79 13.65 0.52 14.50
C ILE A 79 13.42 1.91 13.89
N ARG A 80 14.37 2.39 13.06
CA ARG A 80 14.22 3.67 12.38
C ARG A 80 12.98 3.70 11.49
N THR A 81 12.74 2.64 10.74
CA THR A 81 11.57 2.51 9.86
C THR A 81 10.27 2.47 10.66
N PHE A 82 10.25 1.82 11.83
CA PHE A 82 9.11 1.82 12.75
C PHE A 82 8.67 3.24 13.11
N PHE A 83 9.60 4.07 13.58
CA PHE A 83 9.28 5.44 13.97
C PHE A 83 8.89 6.32 12.77
N LEU A 84 9.60 6.21 11.64
CA LEU A 84 9.32 7.01 10.45
C LEU A 84 7.99 6.65 9.77
N SER A 85 7.57 5.39 9.86
CA SER A 85 6.33 4.92 9.22
C SER A 85 5.09 5.07 10.11
N GLY A 86 5.27 5.47 11.37
CA GLY A 86 4.21 5.46 12.38
C GLY A 86 3.78 4.04 12.77
N GLY A 87 4.73 3.11 12.82
CA GLY A 87 4.51 1.70 13.19
C GLY A 87 3.91 0.83 12.09
N ARG A 88 3.81 1.31 10.84
CA ARG A 88 3.30 0.53 9.70
C ARG A 88 4.31 -0.45 9.12
N HIS A 89 5.59 -0.12 9.20
CA HIS A 89 6.71 -0.89 8.68
C HIS A 89 7.87 -0.86 9.68
N GLY A 90 8.76 -1.84 9.65
CA GLY A 90 9.79 -1.96 10.68
C GLY A 90 9.22 -2.49 11.99
N ARG A 91 10.11 -2.86 12.90
CA ARG A 91 9.78 -3.31 14.25
C ARG A 91 10.69 -2.64 15.27
N TYR A 92 10.10 -2.35 16.42
CA TYR A 92 10.85 -2.04 17.61
C TYR A 92 11.13 -3.35 18.36
N TYR A 93 12.42 -3.69 18.52
CA TYR A 93 12.84 -4.81 19.36
C TYR A 93 13.20 -4.22 20.73
N GLU A 94 12.56 -4.71 21.79
CA GLU A 94 12.91 -4.30 23.14
C GLU A 94 14.36 -4.73 23.46
N PRO A 95 15.14 -3.88 24.15
CA PRO A 95 16.55 -4.14 24.47
C PRO A 95 16.77 -5.30 25.44
#